data_AF-A0A914GKL7-F1
#
_entry.id   AF-A0A914GKL7-F1
#
_cell.length_a   1.000
_cell.length_b   1.000
_cell.length_c   1.000
_cell.angle_alpha   90.00
_cell.angle_beta   90.00
_cell.angle_gamma   90.00
#
_symmetry.space_group_name_H-M   'P 1'
#
loop_
_entity.id
_entity.type
_entity.pdbx_description
1 polymer ?
#
loop_
_entity_poly.entity_id
_entity_poly.type
_entity_poly.pdbx_seq_one_letter_code
_entity_poly.pdbx_strand_id
1 'polypeptide(L)'
;MWNKSEITFGQIFPRGTSYQSEYDTRETKKLQEGFNCTIDRTWNNKPIDHRPIDIKISWFFEKQRGAPHKRVVLVEFTAPLFDDPEPSENPGPTPGLWDYEVVEFFFANEQGHYLEVEVGPHGHWLVLFHKGYRECINAGEDVDLRIENVFDMD
;
A
#
# COMPACT_ATOMS: atom_id res chain seq x y z
N MET A 1 -5.06 -1.67 -23.93
CA MET A 1 -4.89 -2.99 -23.30
C MET A 1 -3.92 -2.81 -22.15
N TRP A 2 -4.45 -2.71 -20.93
CA TRP A 2 -3.64 -2.55 -19.73
C TRP A 2 -3.15 -3.92 -19.30
N ASN A 3 -1.83 -4.11 -19.28
CA ASN A 3 -1.21 -5.32 -18.77
C ASN A 3 -1.11 -5.21 -17.23
N LYS A 4 -1.52 -6.29 -16.55
CA LYS A 4 -1.55 -6.48 -15.09
C LYS A 4 -0.43 -5.74 -14.34
N SER A 5 -0.82 -4.92 -13.37
CA SER A 5 0.08 -4.28 -12.40
C SER A 5 -0.13 -4.94 -11.03
N GLU A 6 0.96 -5.18 -10.30
CA GLU A 6 0.93 -5.70 -8.91
C GLU A 6 1.29 -4.54 -7.99
N ILE A 7 0.62 -4.43 -6.85
CA ILE A 7 0.97 -3.46 -5.81
C ILE A 7 1.17 -4.27 -4.54
N THR A 8 2.37 -4.18 -3.99
CA THR A 8 2.78 -4.94 -2.79
C THR A 8 2.96 -3.95 -1.65
N PHE A 9 2.46 -4.26 -0.46
CA PHE A 9 2.68 -3.48 0.77
C PHE A 9 3.40 -4.38 1.80
N GLY A 10 4.53 -3.92 2.38
CA GLY A 10 5.35 -4.56 3.47
C GLY A 10 6.86 -4.72 3.15
N GLN A 11 7.89 -4.52 4.01
CA GLN A 11 8.10 -4.36 5.48
C GLN A 11 9.50 -3.76 5.80
N ILE A 12 9.69 -3.18 7.00
CA ILE A 12 10.98 -2.78 7.62
C ILE A 12 11.60 -3.92 8.46
N PHE A 13 12.92 -4.12 8.39
CA PHE A 13 13.66 -5.09 9.21
C PHE A 13 14.18 -4.50 10.54
N PRO A 14 14.29 -5.30 11.62
CA PRO A 14 15.14 -4.96 12.76
C PRO A 14 16.61 -4.85 12.29
N ARG A 15 17.39 -3.96 12.92
CA ARG A 15 18.85 -4.03 12.76
C ARG A 15 19.35 -5.40 13.23
N GLY A 16 19.82 -6.23 12.30
CA GLY A 16 20.74 -7.32 12.62
C GLY A 16 20.34 -8.75 12.25
N THR A 17 19.23 -9.01 11.56
CA THR A 17 18.85 -10.38 11.17
C THR A 17 18.98 -10.60 9.66
N SER A 18 19.95 -11.42 9.26
CA SER A 18 20.10 -11.91 7.89
C SER A 18 19.21 -13.14 7.67
N TYR A 19 18.15 -13.01 6.87
CA TYR A 19 17.42 -14.16 6.34
C TYR A 19 18.01 -14.54 4.98
N GLN A 20 18.47 -15.79 4.82
CA GLN A 20 18.79 -16.35 3.51
C GLN A 20 17.52 -16.99 2.94
N SER A 21 16.89 -16.32 1.99
CA SER A 21 15.85 -16.94 1.17
C SER A 21 16.50 -17.73 0.04
N GLU A 22 16.23 -19.03 -0.04
CA GLU A 22 16.54 -19.86 -1.21
C GLU A 22 15.65 -19.44 -2.40
N TYR A 23 16.06 -18.40 -3.11
CA TYR A 23 15.58 -18.08 -4.45
C TYR A 23 16.81 -17.88 -5.36
N ASP A 24 17.26 -18.95 -6.01
CA ASP A 24 18.24 -18.90 -7.10
C ASP A 24 17.48 -19.10 -8.42
N THR A 25 17.23 -18.07 -9.23
CA THR A 25 18.21 -17.63 -10.23
C THR A 25 17.93 -16.20 -10.75
N ARG A 26 18.73 -15.26 -10.25
CA ARG A 26 19.34 -14.10 -10.92
C ARG A 26 18.55 -13.35 -12.02
N GLU A 27 17.64 -12.50 -11.59
CA GLU A 27 17.80 -11.05 -11.71
C GLU A 27 17.36 -10.45 -10.37
N THR A 28 18.26 -9.79 -9.65
CA THR A 28 17.91 -9.04 -8.45
C THR A 28 16.83 -8.02 -8.83
N LYS A 29 15.65 -8.10 -8.20
CA LYS A 29 14.60 -7.07 -8.32
C LYS A 29 15.25 -5.74 -7.98
N LYS A 30 15.57 -4.92 -9.00
CA LYS A 30 16.22 -3.64 -8.78
C LYS A 30 15.17 -2.67 -8.27
N LEU A 31 15.11 -2.54 -6.95
CA LEU A 31 14.29 -1.54 -6.29
C LEU A 31 14.76 -0.15 -6.71
N GLN A 32 13.83 0.68 -7.12
CA GLN A 32 14.04 2.08 -7.43
C GLN A 32 13.33 2.89 -6.36
N GLU A 33 14.07 3.81 -5.75
CA GLU A 33 13.51 4.72 -4.77
C GLU A 33 12.50 5.65 -5.44
N GLY A 34 11.40 5.88 -4.75
CA GLY A 34 10.35 6.78 -5.19
C GLY A 34 10.19 7.97 -4.28
N PHE A 35 9.21 7.87 -3.40
CA PHE A 35 8.75 8.96 -2.58
C PHE A 35 8.86 8.60 -1.11
N ASN A 36 9.51 9.45 -0.32
CA ASN A 36 9.58 9.31 1.13
C ASN A 36 8.99 10.57 1.75
N CYS A 37 8.09 10.42 2.72
CA CYS A 37 7.57 11.53 3.48
C CYS A 37 7.26 11.14 4.93
N THR A 38 7.13 12.17 5.75
CA THR A 38 6.63 12.08 7.11
C THR A 38 5.39 12.97 7.21
N ILE A 39 4.31 12.43 7.76
CA ILE A 39 3.11 13.18 8.10
C ILE A 39 3.23 13.54 9.59
N ASP A 40 3.58 14.78 9.87
CA ASP A 40 3.71 15.35 11.21
C ASP A 40 2.67 16.47 11.48
N ARG A 41 1.77 16.70 10.50
CA ARG A 41 0.79 17.78 10.52
C ARG A 41 -0.53 17.36 9.90
N THR A 42 -1.60 17.97 10.41
CA THR A 42 -2.95 17.87 9.85
C THR A 42 -3.06 18.62 8.52
N TRP A 43 -4.17 18.39 7.80
CA TRP A 43 -4.49 19.08 6.54
C TRP A 43 -4.51 20.62 6.64
N ASN A 44 -4.74 21.18 7.84
CA ASN A 44 -4.70 22.62 8.12
C ASN A 44 -3.39 23.07 8.79
N ASN A 45 -2.32 22.32 8.60
CA ASN A 45 -0.94 22.64 9.02
C ASN A 45 -0.72 22.72 10.54
N LYS A 46 -1.62 22.15 11.36
CA LYS A 46 -1.41 22.02 12.81
C LYS A 46 -0.56 20.79 13.11
N PRO A 47 0.29 20.80 14.15
CA PRO A 47 0.97 19.59 14.60
C PRO A 47 -0.04 18.50 14.97
N ILE A 48 0.29 17.25 14.67
CA ILE A 48 -0.41 16.08 15.20
C ILE A 48 -0.09 15.89 16.70
N ASP A 49 -0.96 15.21 17.43
CA ASP A 49 -0.84 14.90 18.86
C ASP A 49 -0.38 13.45 19.14
N HIS A 50 -0.04 12.70 18.09
CA HIS A 50 0.49 11.34 18.12
C HIS A 50 1.88 11.25 17.47
N ARG A 51 2.47 10.06 17.41
CA ARG A 51 3.75 9.84 16.70
C ARG A 51 3.58 10.13 15.19
N PRO A 52 4.55 10.76 14.52
CA PRO A 52 4.52 10.96 13.08
C PRO A 52 4.34 9.66 12.30
N ILE A 53 3.73 9.78 11.13
CA ILE A 53 3.54 8.67 10.21
C ILE A 53 4.62 8.76 9.15
N ASP A 54 5.49 7.76 9.07
CA ASP A 54 6.55 7.69 8.06
C ASP A 54 6.10 6.81 6.90
N ILE A 55 6.31 7.28 5.67
CA ILE A 55 5.90 6.60 4.44
C ILE A 55 7.10 6.53 3.51
N LYS A 56 7.33 5.34 2.96
CA LYS A 56 8.32 5.05 1.92
C LYS A 56 7.67 4.32 0.76
N ILE A 57 7.79 4.91 -0.42
CA ILE A 57 7.30 4.37 -1.67
C ILE A 57 8.49 4.09 -2.57
N SER A 58 8.53 2.90 -3.12
CA SER A 58 9.51 2.45 -4.09
C SER A 58 8.83 1.63 -5.18
N TRP A 59 9.56 1.30 -6.24
CA TRP A 59 9.02 0.42 -7.28
C TRP A 59 10.08 -0.48 -7.89
N PHE A 60 9.65 -1.59 -8.46
CA PHE A 60 10.50 -2.48 -9.22
C PHE A 60 9.75 -3.12 -10.39
N PHE A 61 10.51 -3.71 -11.30
CA PHE A 61 9.98 -4.47 -12.41
C PHE A 61 10.20 -5.96 -12.15
N GLU A 62 9.14 -6.75 -12.22
CA GLU A 62 9.20 -8.19 -12.07
C GLU A 62 9.01 -8.86 -13.43
N LYS A 63 10.10 -9.47 -13.93
CA LYS A 63 10.03 -10.30 -15.12
C LYS A 63 9.40 -11.64 -14.78
N GLN A 64 8.31 -11.94 -15.48
CA GLN A 64 7.63 -13.23 -15.42
C GLN A 64 7.83 -14.00 -16.72
N ARG A 65 8.14 -15.30 -16.63
CA ARG A 65 8.28 -16.18 -17.81
C ARG A 65 6.90 -16.74 -18.18
N GLY A 66 6.49 -16.56 -19.43
CA GLY A 66 5.20 -17.08 -19.92
C GLY A 66 3.97 -16.31 -19.43
N ALA A 67 4.16 -15.15 -18.78
CA ALA A 67 3.11 -14.25 -18.33
C ALA A 67 3.54 -12.78 -18.56
N PRO A 68 2.60 -11.82 -18.59
CA PRO A 68 2.94 -10.41 -18.63
C PRO A 68 3.84 -10.02 -17.45
N HIS A 69 4.90 -9.28 -17.73
CA HIS A 69 5.76 -8.73 -16.69
C HIS A 69 4.99 -7.73 -15.83
N LYS A 70 5.35 -7.64 -14.55
CA LYS A 70 4.65 -6.80 -13.59
C LYS A 70 5.47 -5.56 -13.26
N ARG A 71 4.77 -4.44 -13.14
CA ARG A 71 5.28 -3.23 -12.48
C ARG A 71 4.75 -3.27 -11.07
N VAL A 72 5.66 -3.18 -10.10
CA VAL A 72 5.33 -3.28 -8.68
C VAL A 72 5.61 -1.96 -8.00
N VAL A 73 4.58 -1.40 -7.36
CA VAL A 73 4.75 -0.33 -6.38
C VAL A 73 4.80 -0.97 -5.01
N LEU A 74 5.86 -0.66 -4.26
CA LEU A 74 6.02 -1.05 -2.88
C LEU A 74 5.81 0.17 -1.99
N VAL A 75 4.84 0.07 -1.08
CA VAL A 75 4.61 1.08 -0.05
C VAL A 75 4.85 0.46 1.32
N GLU A 76 5.69 1.12 2.09
CA GLU A 76 6.01 0.80 3.48
C GLU A 76 5.62 2.01 4.31
N PHE A 77 4.89 1.82 5.40
CA PHE A 77 4.59 2.91 6.33
C PHE A 77 4.58 2.45 7.77
N THR A 78 4.81 3.39 8.68
CA THR A 78 4.71 3.19 10.12
C THR A 78 3.79 4.26 10.69
N ALA A 79 2.71 3.84 11.35
CA ALA A 79 1.71 4.69 11.94
C ALA A 79 1.38 4.21 13.37
N PRO A 80 0.87 5.10 14.25
CA PRO A 80 0.21 4.66 15.47
C PRO A 80 -1.02 3.79 15.17
N LEU A 81 -1.32 2.86 16.06
CA LEU A 81 -2.64 2.22 16.16
C LEU A 81 -3.48 3.06 17.13
N PHE A 82 -4.66 3.50 16.69
CA PHE A 82 -5.54 4.37 17.48
C PHE A 82 -6.61 3.61 18.27
N ASP A 83 -6.70 2.29 18.08
CA ASP A 83 -7.67 1.40 18.74
C ASP A 83 -9.13 1.82 18.50
N ASP A 84 -9.42 2.40 17.33
CA ASP A 84 -10.79 2.63 16.89
C ASP A 84 -11.51 1.28 16.61
N PRO A 85 -12.85 1.23 16.65
CA PRO A 85 -13.58 -0.01 16.38
C PRO A 85 -13.20 -0.61 15.01
N GLU A 86 -13.04 -1.93 14.93
CA GLU A 86 -12.79 -2.63 13.67
C GLU A 86 -14.10 -2.87 12.88
N PRO A 87 -14.02 -3.01 11.54
CA PRO A 87 -15.15 -3.49 10.75
C PRO A 87 -15.68 -4.83 11.26
N SER A 88 -17.00 -5.02 11.19
CA SER A 88 -17.65 -6.25 11.67
C SER A 88 -17.35 -7.49 10.83
N GLU A 89 -16.96 -7.26 9.59
CA GLU A 89 -16.60 -8.24 8.59
C GLU A 89 -15.23 -8.86 8.88
N ASN A 90 -14.98 -10.05 8.34
CA ASN A 90 -13.64 -10.64 8.41
C ASN A 90 -12.63 -9.83 7.58
N PRO A 91 -11.32 -9.89 7.90
CA PRO A 91 -10.27 -9.24 7.11
C PRO A 91 -10.36 -9.58 5.62
N GLY A 92 -10.20 -8.57 4.77
CA GLY A 92 -10.35 -8.68 3.31
C GLY A 92 -10.88 -7.40 2.66
N PRO A 93 -11.38 -7.49 1.40
CA PRO A 93 -12.01 -6.36 0.72
C PRO A 93 -13.23 -5.83 1.50
N THR A 94 -13.19 -4.56 1.90
CA THR A 94 -14.23 -3.93 2.74
C THR A 94 -14.67 -2.59 2.13
N PRO A 95 -15.82 -2.56 1.43
CA PRO A 95 -16.43 -1.29 1.02
C PRO A 95 -16.78 -0.41 2.23
N GLY A 96 -16.44 0.88 2.18
CA GLY A 96 -16.70 1.78 3.30
C GLY A 96 -15.61 1.78 4.38
N LEU A 97 -14.41 1.29 4.07
CA LEU A 97 -13.32 1.22 5.04
C LEU A 97 -12.88 2.60 5.58
N TRP A 98 -13.11 3.68 4.81
CA TRP A 98 -12.96 5.08 5.25
C TRP A 98 -13.78 5.49 6.48
N ASP A 99 -14.78 4.71 6.91
CA ASP A 99 -15.53 4.95 8.15
C ASP A 99 -14.80 4.41 9.40
N TYR A 100 -13.61 3.80 9.23
CA TYR A 100 -12.79 3.16 10.26
C TYR A 100 -11.34 3.70 10.27
N GLU A 101 -10.50 3.18 11.16
CA GLU A 101 -9.06 3.47 11.14
C GLU A 101 -8.43 2.95 9.84
N VAL A 102 -7.88 3.87 9.04
CA VAL A 102 -7.41 3.59 7.69
C VAL A 102 -6.25 4.48 7.28
N VAL A 103 -5.36 3.96 6.43
CA VAL A 103 -4.43 4.76 5.63
C VAL A 103 -4.83 4.65 4.16
N GLU A 104 -4.98 5.79 3.50
CA GLU A 104 -5.39 5.89 2.09
C GLU A 104 -4.24 6.37 1.20
N PHE A 105 -4.06 5.72 0.05
CA PHE A 105 -3.10 6.09 -0.98
C PHE A 105 -3.81 6.36 -2.31
N PHE A 106 -3.56 7.53 -2.89
CA PHE A 106 -4.10 7.93 -4.19
C PHE A 106 -2.97 8.06 -5.22
N PHE A 107 -3.04 7.26 -6.29
CA PHE A 107 -2.11 7.29 -7.42
C PHE A 107 -2.82 7.86 -8.66
N ALA A 108 -2.68 9.16 -8.87
CA ALA A 108 -3.30 9.87 -9.99
C ALA A 108 -2.38 10.00 -11.22
N ASN A 109 -2.98 10.12 -12.39
CA ASN A 109 -2.29 10.49 -13.63
C ASN A 109 -2.85 11.80 -14.24
N GLU A 110 -2.20 12.30 -15.29
CA GLU A 110 -2.56 13.56 -15.95
C GLU A 110 -3.91 13.51 -16.70
N GLN A 111 -4.50 12.33 -16.88
CA GLN A 111 -5.81 12.15 -17.52
C GLN A 111 -6.96 12.26 -16.51
N GLY A 112 -6.66 12.50 -15.22
CA GLY A 112 -7.65 12.54 -14.15
C GLY A 112 -8.12 11.16 -13.70
N HIS A 113 -7.48 10.08 -14.16
CA HIS A 113 -7.71 8.75 -13.58
C HIS A 113 -6.85 8.60 -12.33
N TYR A 114 -7.36 7.85 -11.36
CA TYR A 114 -6.59 7.53 -10.17
C TYR A 114 -6.93 6.15 -9.61
N LEU A 115 -5.94 5.53 -8.98
CA LEU A 115 -6.11 4.37 -8.13
C LEU A 115 -6.18 4.85 -6.68
N GLU A 116 -7.15 4.35 -5.94
CA GLU A 116 -7.34 4.51 -4.51
C GLU A 116 -7.08 3.16 -3.84
N VAL A 117 -6.23 3.17 -2.82
CA VAL A 117 -5.90 1.99 -2.01
C VAL A 117 -6.03 2.35 -0.55
N GLU A 118 -6.87 1.62 0.16
CA GLU A 118 -7.15 1.79 1.59
C GLU A 118 -6.67 0.55 2.34
N VAL A 119 -5.99 0.75 3.47
CA VAL A 119 -5.50 -0.34 4.32
C VAL A 119 -5.83 -0.01 5.77
N GLY A 120 -6.61 -0.90 6.40
CA GLY A 120 -6.90 -0.85 7.83
C GLY A 120 -5.92 -1.71 8.63
N PRO A 121 -5.73 -1.45 9.94
CA PRO A 121 -4.80 -2.21 10.77
C PRO A 121 -5.21 -3.68 10.93
N HIS A 122 -6.51 -3.97 10.87
CA HIS A 122 -7.08 -5.32 11.07
C HIS A 122 -7.04 -6.21 9.82
N GLY A 123 -6.34 -5.80 8.75
CA GLY A 123 -6.21 -6.57 7.51
C GLY A 123 -7.38 -6.41 6.54
N HIS A 124 -8.31 -5.49 6.83
CA HIS A 124 -9.27 -4.99 5.87
C HIS A 124 -8.60 -4.04 4.89
N TRP A 125 -9.08 -4.04 3.65
CA TRP A 125 -8.54 -3.21 2.58
C TRP A 125 -9.59 -2.86 1.54
N LEU A 126 -9.36 -1.82 0.77
CA LEU A 126 -10.18 -1.47 -0.38
C LEU A 126 -9.29 -0.99 -1.52
N VAL A 127 -9.65 -1.35 -2.76
CA VAL A 127 -8.98 -0.86 -3.97
C VAL A 127 -10.04 -0.42 -4.97
N LEU A 128 -9.94 0.83 -5.42
CA LEU A 128 -10.86 1.41 -6.39
C LEU A 128 -10.09 2.10 -7.51
N PHE A 129 -10.51 1.91 -8.75
CA PHE A 129 -9.98 2.65 -9.88
C PHE A 129 -11.04 3.62 -10.41
N HIS A 130 -10.65 4.88 -10.51
CA HIS A 130 -11.53 5.98 -10.87
C HIS A 130 -11.15 6.62 -12.19
N LYS A 131 -12.17 7.02 -12.95
CA LYS A 131 -12.04 7.76 -14.21
C LYS A 131 -12.55 9.19 -14.06
N GLY A 132 -11.85 9.99 -13.28
CA GLY A 132 -12.33 11.31 -12.86
C GLY A 132 -12.91 11.27 -11.46
N TYR A 133 -13.40 12.41 -10.99
CA TYR A 133 -13.79 12.58 -9.58
C TYR A 133 -14.89 11.58 -9.18
N ARG A 134 -14.54 10.62 -8.32
CA ARG A 134 -15.45 9.61 -7.76
C ARG A 134 -16.20 8.76 -8.79
N GLU A 135 -15.70 8.68 -10.02
CA GLU A 135 -16.26 7.81 -11.08
C GLU A 135 -15.58 6.44 -11.02
N CYS A 136 -16.01 5.57 -10.11
CA CYS A 136 -15.44 4.22 -9.98
C CYS A 136 -15.79 3.36 -11.20
N ILE A 137 -14.78 2.74 -11.82
CA ILE A 137 -14.92 1.91 -13.02
C ILE A 137 -14.37 0.49 -12.84
N ASN A 138 -13.65 0.21 -11.74
CA ASN A 138 -13.12 -1.10 -11.38
C ASN A 138 -12.87 -1.13 -9.86
N ALA A 139 -13.18 -2.25 -9.20
CA ALA A 139 -13.06 -2.45 -7.76
C ALA A 139 -11.88 -3.38 -7.42
N GLY A 140 -10.74 -3.15 -8.07
CA GLY A 140 -9.48 -3.84 -7.80
C GLY A 140 -9.33 -5.19 -8.50
N GLU A 141 -10.24 -5.61 -9.37
CA GLU A 141 -10.19 -6.92 -10.03
C GLU A 141 -8.94 -7.13 -10.90
N ASP A 142 -8.33 -6.03 -11.35
CA ASP A 142 -7.13 -6.03 -12.20
C ASP A 142 -5.82 -5.78 -11.43
N VAL A 143 -5.89 -5.62 -10.10
CA VAL A 143 -4.74 -5.36 -9.23
C VAL A 143 -4.40 -6.62 -8.43
N ASP A 144 -3.14 -7.05 -8.53
CA ASP A 144 -2.59 -8.06 -7.60
C ASP A 144 -2.12 -7.33 -6.34
N LEU A 145 -2.90 -7.43 -5.26
CA LEU A 145 -2.64 -6.76 -3.99
C LEU A 145 -2.08 -7.74 -2.96
N ARG A 146 -0.98 -7.35 -2.31
CA ARG A 146 -0.47 -8.01 -1.10
C ARG A 146 -0.34 -7.00 0.02
N ILE A 147 -0.82 -7.39 1.20
CA ILE A 147 -0.78 -6.57 2.41
C ILE A 147 -0.22 -7.42 3.54
N GLU A 148 0.72 -6.85 4.27
CA GLU A 148 1.30 -7.42 5.48
C GLU A 148 1.28 -6.35 6.58
N ASN A 149 0.51 -6.61 7.64
CA ASN A 149 0.48 -5.75 8.83
C ASN A 149 1.34 -6.39 9.92
N VAL A 150 2.20 -5.59 10.55
CA VAL A 150 2.96 -5.99 11.73
C VAL A 150 2.66 -5.01 12.86
N PHE A 151 2.31 -5.57 14.01
CA PHE A 151 2.14 -4.81 15.23
C PHE A 151 3.38 -5.01 16.09
N ASP A 152 4.07 -3.92 16.40
CA ASP A 152 5.04 -3.90 17.48
C ASP A 152 4.26 -3.92 18.79
N MET A 153 4.40 -4.99 19.56
CA MET A 153 3.98 -5.00 20.95
C MET A 153 5.07 -4.31 21.76
N ASP A 154 4.78 -3.11 22.26
CA ASP A 154 5.63 -2.41 23.24
C ASP A 154 5.79 -3.24 24.54
#